data_AF-J7LC00-F1
#
_entry.id   AF-J7LC00-F1
#
_cell.length_a   1.000
_cell.length_b   1.000
_cell.length_c   1.000
_cell.angle_alpha   90.00
_cell.angle_beta   90.00
_cell.angle_gamma   90.00
#
_symmetry.space_group_name_H-M   'P 1'
#
loop_
_entity.id
_entity.type
_entity.pdbx_description
1 polymer ?
#
loop_
_entity_poly.entity_id
_entity_poly.type
_entity_poly.pdbx_seq_one_letter_code
_entity_poly.pdbx_strand_id
1 'polypeptide(L)' 'MLEGIDYWEELRESPSQMETCFAVFVNVLELDERGEPINEKHAEHRAAVWLYRYCTGRLPPGEPDIEPWECQLY' A
#
# COMPACT_ATOMS: atom_id res chain seq x y z
N MET A 1 -7.34 10.49 -0.08
CA MET A 1 -5.87 10.42 0.11
C MET A 1 -5.13 10.64 -1.21
N LEU A 2 -5.45 9.87 -2.27
CA LEU A 2 -4.75 9.93 -3.57
C LEU A 2 -5.38 10.90 -4.58
N GLU A 3 -6.23 11.83 -4.14
CA GLU A 3 -6.89 12.78 -5.05
C GLU A 3 -5.86 13.69 -5.72
N GLY A 4 -5.90 13.77 -7.06
CA GLY A 4 -4.97 14.56 -7.84
C GLY A 4 -3.59 13.92 -8.09
N ILE A 5 -3.38 12.67 -7.66
CA ILE A 5 -2.18 11.88 -7.97
C ILE A 5 -2.51 10.91 -9.10
N ASP A 6 -1.80 10.99 -10.22
CA ASP A 6 -1.92 10.00 -11.30
C ASP A 6 -1.04 8.77 -11.03
N TYR A 7 -1.42 8.03 -9.99
CA TYR A 7 -0.71 6.81 -9.60
C TYR A 7 -0.83 5.70 -10.66
N TRP A 8 -1.82 5.78 -11.55
CA TRP A 8 -2.04 4.75 -12.56
C TRP A 8 -1.00 4.82 -13.68
N GLU A 9 -0.68 6.02 -14.16
CA GLU A 9 0.41 6.21 -15.14
C GLU A 9 1.75 5.74 -14.55
N GLU A 10 2.07 6.14 -13.32
CA GLU A 10 3.31 5.77 -12.63
C GLU A 10 3.45 4.25 -12.41
N LEU A 11 2.38 3.57 -11.98
CA LEU A 11 2.40 2.12 -11.78
C LEU A 11 2.47 1.34 -13.10
N ARG A 12 1.90 1.87 -14.19
CA ARG A 12 1.96 1.24 -15.50
C ARG A 12 3.38 1.16 -16.04
N GLU A 13 4.19 2.18 -15.79
CA GLU A 13 5.59 2.24 -16.21
C GLU A 13 6.51 1.41 -15.30
N SER A 14 6.04 0.96 -14.12
CA SER A 14 6.85 0.21 -13.16
C SER A 14 6.11 -0.98 -12.53
N PRO A 15 6.10 -2.15 -13.19
CA PRO A 15 5.45 -3.37 -12.68
C PRO A 15 5.91 -3.79 -11.28
N SER A 16 7.19 -3.62 -10.95
CA SER A 16 7.73 -3.94 -9.62
C SER A 16 7.16 -3.07 -8.51
N GLN A 17 6.71 -1.86 -8.83
CA GLN A 17 6.07 -0.95 -7.88
C GLN A 17 4.62 -1.37 -7.63
N MET A 18 3.94 -1.88 -8.66
CA MET A 18 2.62 -2.49 -8.50
C MET A 18 2.68 -3.74 -7.62
N GLU A 19 3.70 -4.60 -7.81
CA GLU A 19 3.95 -5.76 -6.95
C GLU A 19 4.19 -5.34 -5.50
N THR A 20 4.97 -4.30 -5.27
CA THR A 20 5.24 -3.79 -3.91
C THR A 20 3.99 -3.19 -3.26
N CYS A 21 3.19 -2.41 -4.00
CA CYS A 21 1.91 -1.91 -3.50
C CYS A 21 0.96 -3.04 -3.09
N PHE A 22 0.92 -4.11 -3.89
CA PHE A 22 0.11 -5.28 -3.58
C PHE A 22 0.67 -6.04 -2.36
N ALA A 23 1.99 -6.13 -2.22
CA ALA A 23 2.64 -6.71 -1.05
C ALA A 23 2.25 -5.97 0.24
N VAL A 24 2.27 -4.63 0.23
CA VAL A 24 1.84 -3.80 1.37
C VAL A 24 0.41 -4.14 1.78
N PHE A 25 -0.51 -4.26 0.81
CA PHE A 25 -1.88 -4.66 1.10
C PHE A 25 -1.94 -6.05 1.74
N VAL A 26 -1.33 -7.06 1.11
CA VAL A 26 -1.43 -8.46 1.56
C VAL A 26 -0.73 -8.70 2.89
N ASN A 27 0.43 -8.09 3.13
CA ASN A 27 1.20 -8.28 4.35
C ASN A 27 0.48 -7.66 5.57
N VAL A 28 -0.24 -6.55 5.37
CA VAL A 28 -1.04 -5.89 6.41
C VAL A 28 -2.41 -6.56 6.59
N LEU A 29 -2.92 -7.26 5.58
CA LEU A 29 -4.22 -7.90 5.63
C LEU A 29 -4.25 -9.02 6.68
N GLU A 30 -5.13 -8.88 7.66
CA GLU A 30 -5.42 -9.89 8.66
C GLU A 30 -6.67 -10.67 8.24
N LEU A 31 -6.57 -12.00 8.37
CA LEU A 31 -7.67 -12.92 8.10
C LEU A 31 -8.13 -13.58 9.40
N ASP A 32 -9.43 -13.85 9.50
CA ASP A 32 -9.99 -14.66 10.57
C ASP A 32 -9.72 -16.16 10.38
N GLU A 33 -10.21 -16.99 11.30
CA GLU A 33 -10.06 -18.46 11.25
C GLU A 33 -10.67 -19.11 10.01
N ARG A 34 -11.53 -18.41 9.28
CA ARG A 34 -12.20 -18.86 8.05
C ARG A 34 -11.51 -18.33 6.80
N GLY A 35 -10.49 -17.50 6.95
CA GLY A 35 -9.78 -16.85 5.85
C GLY A 35 -10.46 -15.57 5.36
N GLU A 36 -11.42 -15.02 6.10
CA GLU A 36 -12.11 -13.78 5.73
C GLU A 36 -11.35 -12.55 6.27
N PRO A 37 -11.24 -11.46 5.49
CA PRO A 37 -10.51 -10.28 5.93
C PRO A 37 -11.22 -9.55 7.07
N ILE A 38 -10.47 -9.18 8.12
CA ILE A 38 -11.02 -8.45 9.28
C ILE A 38 -10.56 -6.98 9.35
N ASN A 39 -9.54 -6.60 8.58
CA ASN A 39 -8.96 -5.26 8.59
C ASN A 39 -8.77 -4.66 7.17
N GLU A 40 -9.56 -5.09 6.18
CA GLU A 40 -9.41 -4.74 4.76
C GLU A 40 -9.21 -3.23 4.50
N LYS A 41 -9.95 -2.37 5.22
CA LYS A 41 -9.83 -0.91 5.08
C LYS A 41 -8.54 -0.36 5.63
N HIS A 42 -7.98 -0.99 6.65
CA HIS A 42 -6.65 -0.65 7.15
C HIS A 42 -5.57 -1.07 6.16
N ALA A 43 -5.64 -2.29 5.62
CA ALA A 43 -4.71 -2.77 4.61
C ALA A 43 -4.75 -1.92 3.32
N GLU A 44 -5.96 -1.59 2.83
CA GLU A 44 -6.17 -0.68 1.69
C GLU A 44 -5.56 0.70 1.96
N HIS A 45 -5.77 1.22 3.17
CA HIS A 45 -5.20 2.49 3.59
C HIS A 45 -3.66 2.47 3.62
N ARG A 46 -3.04 1.42 4.16
CA ARG A 46 -1.57 1.28 4.15
C ARG A 46 -1.00 1.24 2.74
N ALA A 47 -1.63 0.51 1.83
CA ALA A 47 -1.24 0.51 0.42
C ALA A 47 -1.38 1.92 -0.21
N ALA A 48 -2.42 2.68 0.14
CA ALA A 48 -2.59 4.06 -0.32
C ALA A 48 -1.52 5.01 0.25
N VAL A 49 -1.11 4.83 1.51
CA VAL A 49 0.01 5.60 2.11
C VAL A 49 1.31 5.32 1.36
N TRP A 50 1.56 4.05 1.03
CA TRP A 50 2.72 3.65 0.23
C TRP A 50 2.70 4.30 -1.16
N LEU A 51 1.57 4.25 -1.87
CA LEU A 51 1.41 4.89 -3.18
C LEU A 51 1.63 6.40 -3.12
N TYR A 52 1.07 7.06 -2.11
CA TYR A 52 1.27 8.48 -1.91
C TYR A 52 2.76 8.80 -1.75
N ARG A 53 3.49 8.02 -0.93
CA ARG A 53 4.93 8.19 -0.74
C ARG A 53 5.72 7.92 -2.00
N TYR A 54 5.37 6.88 -2.74
CA TYR A 54 6.02 6.55 -4.01
C TYR A 54 5.87 7.69 -5.03
N CYS A 55 4.65 8.19 -5.25
CA CYS A 55 4.39 9.22 -6.25
C CYS A 55 4.87 10.62 -5.84
N THR A 56 4.86 10.95 -4.54
CA THR A 56 5.15 12.33 -4.08
C THR A 56 6.49 12.48 -3.37
N GLY A 57 7.14 11.37 -3.01
CA GLY A 57 8.33 11.34 -2.17
C GLY A 57 8.09 11.73 -0.71
N ARG A 58 6.83 11.87 -0.26
CA ARG A 58 6.46 12.35 1.08
C ARG A 58 5.49 11.41 1.76
N LEU A 59 5.47 11.38 3.09
CA LEU A 59 4.40 10.72 3.83
C LEU A 59 3.15 11.63 3.89
N PRO A 60 1.93 11.06 3.79
CA PRO A 60 0.73 11.82 4.11
C PRO A 60 0.77 12.33 5.56
N PRO A 61 0.24 13.52 5.86
CA PRO A 61 0.28 14.09 7.20
C PRO A 61 -0.40 13.20 8.25
N GLY A 62 0.30 12.88 9.33
CA GLY A 62 -0.22 12.08 10.44
C GLY A 62 -0.06 10.56 10.28
N GLU A 63 0.47 10.10 9.14
CA GLU A 63 0.73 8.68 8.90
C GLU A 63 2.05 8.22 9.54
N PRO A 64 2.09 7.00 10.11
CA PRO A 64 3.35 6.37 10.43
C PRO A 64 4.11 6.02 9.14
N ASP A 65 5.42 5.90 9.26
CA ASP A 65 6.26 5.46 8.14
C ASP A 65 5.85 4.06 7.66
N ILE A 66 6.19 3.72 6.42
CA ILE A 66 6.03 2.36 5.91
C ILE A 66 7.13 1.49 6.51
N GLU A 67 6.75 0.44 7.22
CA GLU A 67 7.71 -0.50 7.77
C GLU A 67 8.26 -1.43 6.68
N PRO A 68 9.55 -1.85 6.76
CA PRO A 68 10.16 -2.68 5.72
C PRO A 68 9.45 -4.00 5.47
N TRP A 69 8.82 -4.59 6.49
CA TRP A 69 8.08 -5.85 6.38
C TRP A 69 6.80 -5.70 5.56
N GLU A 70 6.17 -4.51 5.55
CA GLU A 70 4.99 -4.26 4.72
C GLU A 70 5.34 -4.42 3.24
N CYS A 71 6.56 -4.07 2.82
CA CYS A 71 7.02 -4.16 1.44
C CYS A 71 7.65 -5.51 1.04
N GLN A 72 7.74 -6.49 1.95
CA GLN A 72 8.42 -7.76 1.65
C GLN A 72 7.61 -8.61 0.66
N LEU A 73 8.30 -9.12 -0.36
CA LEU A 73 7.76 -10.12 -1.30
C LEU A 73 8.17 -11.51 -0.79
N TYR A 74 7.18 -12.38 -0.58
CA TYR A 74 7.36 -13.77 -0.10
C TYR A 74 7.22 -14.79 -1.24
#